data_AF-A0A2H6ATE6-F1
#
_entry.id   AF-A0A2H6ATE6-F1
#
_cell.length_a   1.000
_cell.length_b   1.000
_cell.length_c   1.000
_cell.angle_alpha   90.00
_cell.angle_beta   90.00
_cell.angle_gamma   90.00
#
_symmetry.space_group_name_H-M   'P 1'
#
loop_
_entity.id
_entity.type
_entity.pdbx_description
1 polymer ?
#
loop_
_entity_poly.entity_id
_entity_poly.type
_entity_poly.pdbx_seq_one_letter_code
_entity_poly.pdbx_strand_id
1 'polypeptide(L)' 'MVTAGGIVGRITKVDAGEDTVTVEIAPDVQVKVVRQTIADVLDKKPQPANEASPAQGGGSGGLLGKLFGGGRKS' A
#
# COMPACT_ATOMS: atom_id res chain seq x y z
N MET A 1 -8.68 -6.54 31.79
CA MET A 1 -8.43 -6.12 30.39
C MET A 1 -9.59 -6.63 29.54
N VAL A 2 -10.29 -5.75 28.84
CA VAL A 2 -11.36 -6.10 27.88
C VAL A 2 -10.91 -5.57 26.52
N THR A 3 -11.03 -6.40 25.48
CA THR A 3 -10.44 -6.29 24.13
C THR A 3 -9.00 -6.83 24.07
N ALA A 4 -8.63 -7.76 23.17
CA ALA A 4 -9.04 -7.94 21.77
C ALA A 4 -9.16 -9.43 21.36
N GLY A 5 -10.05 -9.74 20.39
CA GLY A 5 -10.08 -11.04 19.71
C GLY A 5 -11.46 -11.67 19.44
N GLY A 6 -12.57 -11.02 19.82
CA GLY A 6 -13.91 -11.60 19.72
C GLY A 6 -14.74 -11.19 18.51
N ILE A 7 -14.24 -10.29 17.65
CA ILE A 7 -15.03 -9.72 16.55
C ILE A 7 -14.37 -10.12 15.23
N VAL A 8 -15.16 -10.76 14.37
CA VAL A 8 -14.79 -11.08 12.98
C VAL A 8 -15.65 -10.20 12.07
N GLY A 9 -15.01 -9.55 11.11
CA GLY A 9 -15.67 -8.70 10.14
C GLY A 9 -14.81 -8.54 8.90
N ARG A 10 -15.38 -7.95 7.85
CA ARG A 10 -14.64 -7.65 6.62
C ARG A 10 -14.10 -6.24 6.67
N ILE A 11 -12.83 -6.07 6.34
CA ILE A 11 -12.22 -4.75 6.17
C ILE A 11 -12.73 -4.19 4.85
N THR A 12 -13.49 -3.10 4.90
CA THR A 12 -14.07 -2.46 3.71
C THR A 12 -13.21 -1.30 3.21
N LYS A 13 -12.46 -0.65 4.11
CA LYS A 13 -11.62 0.49 3.76
C LYS A 13 -10.42 0.64 4.71
N VAL A 14 -9.28 0.98 4.12
CA VAL A 14 -8.03 1.34 4.82
C VAL A 14 -7.60 2.70 4.28
N ASP A 15 -7.57 3.70 5.14
CA ASP A 15 -7.10 5.03 4.79
C ASP A 15 -5.60 5.16 5.06
N ALA A 16 -4.85 5.60 4.06
CA ALA A 16 -3.42 5.80 4.19
C ALA A 16 -3.15 6.97 5.15
N GLY A 17 -2.40 6.71 6.23
CA GLY A 17 -2.10 7.71 7.26
C GLY A 17 -3.10 7.75 8.43
N GLU A 18 -4.16 6.93 8.42
CA GLU A 18 -5.04 6.76 9.58
C GLU A 18 -4.70 5.45 10.33
N ASP A 19 -4.74 5.51 11.66
CA ASP A 19 -4.54 4.33 12.52
C ASP A 19 -5.81 3.51 12.72
N THR A 20 -6.91 3.90 12.06
CA THR A 20 -8.18 3.17 12.09
C THR A 20 -8.54 2.62 10.72
N VAL A 21 -9.34 1.57 10.71
CA VAL A 21 -9.90 0.94 9.51
C VAL A 21 -11.41 0.78 9.66
N THR A 22 -12.11 0.83 8.54
CA THR A 22 -13.55 0.55 8.51
C THR A 22 -13.76 -0.95 8.38
N VAL A 23 -14.54 -1.51 9.30
CA VAL A 23 -14.89 -2.92 9.36
C VAL A 23 -16.40 -3.08 9.31
N GLU A 24 -16.88 -3.90 8.40
CA GLU A 24 -18.27 -4.36 8.34
C GLU A 24 -18.41 -5.64 9.18
N ILE A 25 -19.28 -5.61 10.19
CA ILE A 25 -19.48 -6.74 11.12
C ILE A 25 -20.83 -7.45 10.91
N ALA A 26 -21.78 -6.78 10.27
CA ALA A 26 -23.11 -7.27 9.92
C ALA A 26 -23.68 -6.40 8.79
N PRO A 27 -24.77 -6.81 8.12
CA PRO A 27 -25.44 -5.99 7.10
C PRO A 27 -25.76 -4.59 7.65
N ASP A 28 -25.38 -3.56 6.88
CA ASP A 28 -25.55 -2.14 7.22
C ASP A 28 -24.84 -1.67 8.51
N VAL A 29 -23.99 -2.50 9.13
CA VAL A 29 -23.23 -2.14 10.34
C VAL A 29 -21.75 -2.01 10.00
N GLN A 30 -21.28 -0.76 9.95
CA GLN A 30 -19.88 -0.40 9.78
C GLN A 30 -19.35 0.29 11.04
N VAL A 31 -18.16 -0.11 11.47
CA VAL A 31 -17.47 0.45 12.63
C VAL A 31 -16.03 0.83 12.27
N LYS A 32 -15.50 1.85 12.92
CA LYS A 32 -14.06 2.16 12.84
C LYS A 32 -13.32 1.44 13.96
N VAL A 33 -12.29 0.70 13.60
CA VAL A 33 -11.48 -0.10 14.52
C VAL A 33 -10.03 0.35 14.43
N VAL A 34 -9.35 0.48 15.57
CA VAL A 34 -7.92 0.81 15.61
C VAL A 34 -7.11 -0.38 15.09
N ARG A 35 -6.22 -0.15 14.13
CA ARG A 35 -5.41 -1.19 13.46
C ARG A 35 -4.62 -2.06 14.44
N GLN A 36 -4.10 -1.46 15.50
CA GLN A 36 -3.33 -2.16 16.54
C GLN A 36 -4.15 -3.18 17.35
N THR A 37 -5.48 -3.15 17.24
CA THR A 37 -6.38 -4.08 17.96
C THR A 37 -6.75 -5.32 17.15
N ILE A 38 -6.38 -5.37 15.86
CA ILE A 38 -6.63 -6.52 14.99
C ILE A 38 -5.57 -7.57 15.29
N ALA A 39 -5.97 -8.67 15.93
CA ALA A 39 -5.06 -9.73 16.33
C ALA A 39 -4.61 -10.59 15.13
N ASP A 40 -5.55 -11.00 14.28
CA ASP A 40 -5.30 -11.89 13.15
C ASP A 40 -6.04 -11.42 11.88
N VAL A 41 -5.39 -11.59 10.73
CA VAL A 41 -6.00 -11.42 9.40
C VAL A 41 -6.15 -12.80 8.78
N LEU A 42 -7.39 -13.28 8.71
CA LEU A 42 -7.72 -14.65 8.28
C LEU A 42 -7.53 -14.86 6.77
N ASP A 43 -7.90 -13.86 5.97
CA ASP A 43 -7.77 -13.89 4.51
C ASP A 43 -6.49 -13.16 4.07
N LYS A 44 -5.33 -13.78 4.28
CA LYS A 44 -4.08 -13.34 3.65
C LYS A 44 -4.09 -13.70 2.16
N LYS A 45 -4.96 -13.07 1.38
CA LYS A 45 -4.70 -12.99 -0.08
C LYS A 45 -3.45 -12.12 -0.26
N PRO A 46 -2.50 -12.50 -1.13
CA PRO A 46 -1.39 -11.63 -1.47
C PRO A 46 -1.97 -10.39 -2.14
N GLN A 47 -2.12 -9.32 -1.35
CA GLN A 47 -2.39 -8.01 -1.90
C GLN A 47 -1.13 -7.62 -2.69
N PRO A 48 -1.24 -7.17 -3.96
CA PRO A 48 -0.09 -6.53 -4.59
C PRO A 48 0.31 -5.37 -3.68
N ALA A 49 1.57 -5.41 -3.22
CA ALA A 49 2.16 -4.32 -2.47
C ALA A 49 1.94 -3.07 -3.31
N ASN A 50 1.24 -2.09 -2.73
CA ASN A 50 1.01 -0.79 -3.34
C ASN A 50 2.34 -0.31 -3.92
N GLU A 51 2.47 -0.33 -5.25
CA GLU A 51 3.58 0.28 -5.97
C GLU A 51 3.44 1.77 -5.72
N ALA A 52 3.96 2.23 -4.58
CA ALA A 52 4.51 3.56 -4.50
C ALA A 52 5.60 3.55 -5.58
N SER A 53 5.24 3.96 -6.80
CA SER A 53 6.19 4.38 -7.80
C SER A 53 7.17 5.32 -7.09
N PRO A 54 8.46 4.96 -6.91
CA PRO A 54 9.41 6.03 -6.88
C PRO A 54 9.34 6.58 -8.29
N ALA A 55 8.86 7.81 -8.44
CA ALA A 55 9.18 8.60 -9.62
C ALA A 55 10.70 8.76 -9.63
N GLN A 56 11.39 7.72 -10.09
CA GLN A 56 12.80 7.70 -10.38
C GLN A 56 12.90 8.36 -11.76
N GLY A 57 12.74 9.68 -11.76
CA GLY A 57 13.12 10.56 -12.87
C GLY A 57 14.64 10.58 -12.98
N GLY A 58 15.21 9.44 -13.33
CA GLY A 58 16.62 9.24 -13.57
C GLY A 58 16.93 9.50 -15.04
N GLY A 59 17.41 10.72 -15.32
CA GLY A 59 18.35 11.04 -16.40
C GLY A 59 18.08 10.44 -17.77
N SER A 60 17.29 11.12 -18.57
CA SER A 60 17.11 10.93 -20.02
C SER A 60 18.36 11.31 -20.84
N GLY A 61 19.55 10.80 -20.49
CA GLY A 61 20.81 11.24 -21.09
C GLY A 61 21.90 10.19 -21.29
N GLY A 62 21.64 8.90 -21.05
CA GLY A 62 22.71 7.90 -20.92
C GLY A 62 23.17 7.16 -22.19
N LEU A 63 22.33 7.06 -23.23
CA LEU A 63 22.57 6.13 -24.33
C LEU A 63 22.49 6.78 -25.72
N LEU A 64 21.56 7.74 -25.90
CA LEU A 64 21.41 8.47 -27.16
C LEU A 64 22.47 9.56 -27.34
N GLY A 65 22.95 10.17 -26.25
CA GLY A 65 24.06 11.14 -26.28
C GLY A 65 25.42 10.50 -26.59
N LYS A 66 25.62 9.23 -26.20
CA LYS A 66 26.82 8.45 -26.51
C LYS A 66 26.85 7.90 -27.94
N LEU A 67 25.68 7.75 -28.58
CA LEU A 67 25.58 7.33 -29.99
C LEU A 67 25.70 8.52 -30.95
N PHE A 68 25.24 9.71 -30.56
CA PHE A 68 25.25 10.90 -31.40
C PHE A 68 26.42 11.87 -31.13
N GLY A 69 27.06 11.78 -29.96
CA GLY A 69 28.11 12.73 -29.53
C GLY A 69 29.54 12.19 -29.50
N GLY A 70 29.74 10.88 -29.72
CA GLY A 70 31.05 10.23 -29.58
C GLY A 70 31.69 9.85 -30.90
N GLY A 71 32.21 10.81 -31.67
CA GLY A 71 32.93 10.47 -32.90
C GLY A 71 33.38 11.61 -33.81
N ARG A 72 33.99 12.67 -33.26
CA ARG A 72 34.82 13.57 -34.08
C ARG A 72 35.92 14.24 -33.24
N LYS A 73 37.11 13.65 -33.24
CA LYS A 73 38.37 14.40 -33.13
C LYS A 73 39.56 13.55 -33.60
N SER A 74 40.41 14.21 -34.40
CA SER A 74 41.63 13.78 -35.12
C SER A 74 41.44 12.83 -36.28
#